data_AF-A0A832MD70-F1
#
_entry.id   AF-A0A832MD70-F1
#
_cell.length_a   1.000
_cell.length_b   1.000
_cell.length_c   1.000
_cell.angle_alpha   90.00
_cell.angle_beta   90.00
_cell.angle_gamma   90.00
#
_symmetry.space_group_name_H-M   'P 1'
#
loop_
_entity.id
_entity.type
_entity.pdbx_description
1 polymer ?
#
loop_
_entity_poly.entity_id
_entity_poly.type
_entity_poly.pdbx_seq_one_letter_code
_entity_poly.pdbx_strand_id
1 'polypeptide(L)'
;MRRATCWRVGFGGLAATATVLYVFHDIGFCGVPAAVAGALFLLSLPAYIHTLVGRLRVVPYFEEPVSGPSTYLMGEALLRNSIAIDAYLTAHGLTPISAFNSGDDFRGEALSWHDPQCALPVVEQLASAVHSKDLAVDDAVTVESDLRLLTEKLRAAVQGQVRFCLLLQDYGGTNHQEHVMRKGTFFEVRHRI
;
A
#
# COMPACT_ATOMS: atom_id res chain seq x y z
N MET A 1 -1.87 -2.82 20.26
CA MET A 1 -2.43 -4.16 20.53
C MET A 1 -3.64 -4.43 19.61
N ARG A 2 -3.43 -5.02 18.43
CA ARG A 2 -4.49 -5.56 17.56
C ARG A 2 -3.94 -6.80 16.83
N ARG A 3 -3.77 -7.90 17.58
CA ARG A 3 -3.41 -9.23 17.05
C ARG A 3 -4.47 -10.22 17.52
N ALA A 4 -5.62 -10.30 16.84
CA ALA A 4 -6.64 -11.31 17.17
C ALA A 4 -7.56 -11.71 16.01
N THR A 5 -7.56 -11.04 14.86
CA THR A 5 -8.56 -11.27 13.81
C THR A 5 -8.13 -12.22 12.69
N CYS A 6 -6.84 -12.50 12.50
CA CYS A 6 -6.38 -13.29 11.36
C CYS A 6 -6.56 -14.82 11.54
N TRP A 7 -6.63 -15.33 12.78
CA TRP A 7 -6.77 -16.77 13.04
C TRP A 7 -8.21 -17.29 12.90
N ARG A 8 -9.22 -16.41 13.01
CA ARG A 8 -10.63 -16.82 12.90
C ARG A 8 -11.08 -17.14 11.47
N VAL A 9 -10.44 -16.55 10.45
CA VAL A 9 -10.78 -16.79 9.05
C VAL A 9 -10.26 -18.15 8.55
N GLY A 10 -9.09 -18.58 9.03
CA GLY A 10 -8.49 -19.87 8.63
C GLY A 10 -9.20 -21.10 9.23
N PHE A 11 -9.61 -21.03 10.50
CA PHE A 11 -10.29 -22.16 11.16
C PHE A 11 -11.74 -22.35 10.69
N GLY A 12 -12.44 -21.28 10.30
CA GLY A 12 -13.79 -21.37 9.75
C GLY A 12 -13.86 -22.14 8.43
N GLY A 13 -12.86 -21.95 7.55
CA GLY A 13 -12.80 -22.62 6.25
C GLY A 13 -12.50 -24.13 6.34
N LEU A 14 -11.64 -24.55 7.27
CA LEU A 14 -11.29 -25.96 7.46
C LEU A 14 -12.41 -26.76 8.15
N ALA A 15 -13.11 -26.16 9.12
CA ALA A 15 -14.27 -26.80 9.75
C ALA A 15 -15.45 -26.94 8.77
N ALA A 16 -15.68 -25.93 7.91
CA ALA A 16 -16.72 -25.99 6.88
C ALA A 16 -16.43 -27.08 5.84
N THR A 17 -15.18 -27.22 5.39
CA THR A 17 -14.80 -28.25 4.41
C THR A 17 -14.86 -29.66 4.98
N ALA A 18 -14.50 -29.88 6.25
CA ALA A 18 -14.64 -31.19 6.91
C ALA A 18 -16.11 -31.59 7.13
N THR A 19 -16.98 -30.63 7.46
CA THR A 19 -18.42 -30.89 7.66
C THR A 19 -19.13 -31.18 6.34
N VAL A 20 -18.71 -30.50 5.26
CA VAL A 20 -19.14 -30.79 3.89
C VAL A 20 -18.71 -32.22 3.53
N LEU A 21 -17.44 -32.61 3.68
CA LEU A 21 -16.99 -33.98 3.35
C LEU A 21 -17.72 -35.10 4.14
N TYR A 22 -18.10 -34.87 5.40
CA TYR A 22 -18.78 -35.88 6.23
C TYR A 22 -20.24 -36.13 5.80
N VAL A 23 -20.95 -35.12 5.29
CA VAL A 23 -22.33 -35.28 4.79
C VAL A 23 -22.37 -36.01 3.43
N PHE A 24 -21.23 -36.14 2.74
CA PHE A 24 -21.14 -36.63 1.36
C PHE A 24 -20.89 -38.14 1.24
N HIS A 25 -20.61 -38.84 2.34
CA HIS A 25 -20.32 -40.28 2.27
C HIS A 25 -21.58 -41.15 2.01
N ASP A 26 -22.80 -40.63 2.24
CA ASP A 26 -24.02 -41.45 2.28
C ASP A 26 -25.05 -41.20 1.17
N ILE A 27 -24.88 -40.20 0.29
CA ILE A 27 -25.92 -39.85 -0.69
C ILE A 27 -25.32 -39.83 -2.10
N GLY A 28 -25.74 -40.79 -2.94
CA GLY A 28 -25.29 -40.99 -4.33
C GLY A 28 -25.60 -39.85 -5.33
N PHE A 29 -25.67 -38.61 -4.86
CA PHE A 29 -25.91 -37.39 -5.62
C PHE A 29 -24.70 -36.45 -5.48
N CYS A 30 -23.59 -36.84 -6.09
CA CYS A 30 -22.29 -36.15 -5.92
C CYS A 30 -22.21 -34.75 -6.56
N GLY A 31 -23.16 -34.37 -7.43
CA GLY A 31 -23.09 -33.14 -8.24
C GLY A 31 -23.57 -31.86 -7.55
N VAL A 32 -24.69 -31.92 -6.82
CA VAL A 32 -25.32 -30.73 -6.21
C VAL A 32 -24.45 -30.12 -5.11
N PRO A 33 -23.89 -30.90 -4.18
CA PRO A 33 -23.14 -30.32 -3.07
C PRO A 33 -21.77 -29.75 -3.47
N ALA A 34 -21.12 -30.33 -4.49
CA ALA A 34 -19.90 -29.78 -5.08
C ALA A 34 -20.14 -28.41 -5.73
N ALA A 35 -21.30 -28.23 -6.40
CA ALA A 35 -21.68 -26.96 -6.99
C ALA A 35 -21.91 -25.87 -5.91
N VAL A 36 -22.54 -26.22 -4.78
CA VAL A 36 -22.76 -25.29 -3.66
C VAL A 36 -21.42 -24.86 -3.03
N ALA A 37 -20.51 -25.81 -2.78
CA ALA A 37 -19.19 -25.50 -2.24
C ALA A 37 -18.37 -24.61 -3.19
N GLY A 38 -18.40 -24.91 -4.49
CA GLY A 38 -17.76 -24.08 -5.51
C GLY A 38 -18.33 -22.66 -5.57
N ALA A 39 -19.65 -22.51 -5.50
CA ALA A 39 -20.32 -21.22 -5.48
C ALA A 39 -19.94 -20.39 -4.24
N LEU A 40 -19.94 -20.99 -3.05
CA LEU A 40 -19.52 -20.30 -1.82
C LEU A 40 -18.04 -19.88 -1.86
N PHE A 41 -17.17 -20.73 -2.40
CA PHE A 41 -15.76 -20.38 -2.59
C PHE A 41 -15.60 -19.16 -3.51
N LEU A 42 -16.26 -19.16 -4.66
CA LEU A 42 -16.24 -18.03 -5.60
C LEU A 42 -16.82 -16.75 -5.00
N LEU A 43 -17.86 -16.85 -4.17
CA LEU A 43 -18.42 -15.69 -3.46
C LEU A 43 -17.49 -15.14 -2.36
N SER A 44 -16.67 -16.00 -1.73
CA SER A 44 -15.71 -15.59 -0.71
C SER A 44 -14.42 -14.99 -1.28
N LEU A 45 -14.11 -15.31 -2.53
CA LEU A 45 -12.86 -14.96 -3.22
C LEU A 45 -12.63 -13.44 -3.30
N PRO A 46 -13.63 -12.59 -3.64
CA PRO A 46 -13.47 -11.14 -3.64
C PRO A 46 -13.15 -10.56 -2.27
N ALA A 47 -13.78 -11.07 -1.19
CA ALA A 47 -13.49 -10.63 0.17
C ALA A 47 -12.07 -11.04 0.59
N TYR A 48 -11.63 -12.24 0.19
CA TYR A 48 -10.28 -12.69 0.43
C TYR A 48 -9.24 -11.86 -0.35
N ILE A 49 -9.47 -11.59 -1.64
CA ILE A 49 -8.61 -10.72 -2.45
C ILE A 49 -8.58 -9.32 -1.84
N HIS A 50 -9.73 -8.76 -1.46
CA HIS A 50 -9.81 -7.43 -0.84
C HIS A 50 -9.04 -7.37 0.48
N THR A 51 -9.04 -8.44 1.29
CA THR A 51 -8.25 -8.49 2.54
C THR A 51 -6.76 -8.69 2.30
N LEU A 52 -6.35 -9.29 1.18
CA LEU A 52 -4.94 -9.38 0.76
C LEU A 52 -4.44 -8.04 0.19
N VAL A 53 -5.18 -7.45 -0.75
CA VAL A 53 -4.82 -6.22 -1.45
C VAL A 53 -4.95 -5.00 -0.54
N GLY A 54 -5.94 -4.99 0.36
CA GLY A 54 -6.16 -3.91 1.33
C GLY A 54 -5.05 -3.75 2.37
N ARG A 55 -3.97 -4.52 2.27
CA ARG A 55 -2.78 -4.39 3.11
C ARG A 55 -1.60 -3.70 2.43
N LEU A 56 -1.73 -3.32 1.17
CA LEU A 56 -0.67 -2.63 0.46
C LEU A 56 -0.85 -1.12 0.57
N ARG A 57 0.27 -0.42 0.74
CA ARG A 57 0.34 1.04 0.74
C ARG A 57 1.59 1.53 0.04
N VAL A 58 1.52 2.73 -0.51
CA VAL A 58 2.70 3.44 -1.02
C VAL A 58 3.25 4.32 0.09
N VAL A 59 4.54 4.15 0.39
CA VAL A 59 5.23 4.93 1.41
C VAL A 59 6.51 5.55 0.83
N PRO A 60 6.87 6.79 1.21
CA PRO A 60 8.15 7.35 0.84
C PRO A 60 9.27 6.69 1.64
N TYR A 61 10.38 6.46 0.96
CA TYR A 61 11.59 5.86 1.49
C TYR A 61 12.77 6.75 1.14
N PHE A 62 13.55 7.12 2.14
CA PHE A 62 14.64 8.08 1.99
C PHE A 62 15.98 7.40 2.19
N GLU A 63 16.98 7.83 1.43
CA GLU A 63 18.34 7.30 1.55
C GLU A 63 18.94 7.58 2.94
N GLU A 64 18.59 8.74 3.51
CA GLU A 64 19.01 9.17 4.84
C GLU A 64 17.80 9.65 5.67
N PRO A 65 17.92 9.73 7.00
CA PRO A 65 16.87 10.29 7.84
C PRO A 65 16.56 11.75 7.51
N VAL A 66 15.30 12.02 7.24
CA VAL A 66 14.79 13.38 6.98
C VAL A 66 14.10 13.91 8.24
N SER A 67 14.43 15.14 8.62
CA SER A 67 13.89 15.83 9.79
C SER A 67 12.38 16.15 9.66
N GLY A 68 11.74 16.44 10.80
CA GLY A 68 10.35 16.88 10.87
C GLY A 68 9.41 15.76 11.31
N PRO A 69 8.15 16.08 11.67
CA PRO A 69 7.26 15.19 12.39
C PRO A 69 7.13 13.81 11.74
N SER A 70 7.08 12.77 12.57
CA SER A 70 6.82 11.39 12.13
C SER A 70 5.44 11.31 11.49
N THR A 71 5.40 11.38 10.18
CA THR A 71 4.20 11.24 9.39
C THR A 71 4.16 9.83 8.84
N TYR A 72 3.57 8.92 9.64
CA TYR A 72 3.13 7.64 9.11
C TYR A 72 2.07 7.95 8.05
N LEU A 73 2.52 7.96 6.79
CA LEU A 73 1.62 7.98 5.65
C LEU A 73 0.80 6.69 5.68
N MET A 74 -0.51 6.87 5.55
CA MET A 74 -1.44 5.75 5.38
C MET A 74 -1.13 5.16 4.01
N GLY A 75 -1.21 5.96 2.94
CA GLY A 75 -0.68 5.60 1.62
C GLY A 75 -1.51 4.55 0.87
N GLU A 76 -2.54 3.96 1.49
CA GLU A 76 -3.49 3.07 0.81
C GLU A 76 -4.39 3.86 -0.14
N ALA A 77 -4.82 5.07 0.27
CA ALA A 77 -5.66 5.91 -0.56
C ALA A 77 -4.93 6.34 -1.83
N LEU A 78 -3.64 6.69 -1.72
CA LEU A 78 -2.77 6.95 -2.87
C LEU A 78 -2.63 5.72 -3.77
N LEU A 79 -2.39 4.55 -3.19
CA LEU A 79 -2.26 3.32 -3.98
C LEU A 79 -3.54 2.97 -4.74
N ARG A 80 -4.71 3.02 -4.08
CA ARG A 80 -6.01 2.73 -4.70
C ARG A 80 -6.30 3.65 -5.89
N ASN A 81 -5.92 4.92 -5.77
CA ASN A 81 -6.15 5.94 -6.78
C ASN A 81 -4.99 6.12 -7.77
N SER A 82 -3.93 5.30 -7.68
CA SER A 82 -2.68 5.48 -8.44
C SER A 82 -2.89 5.56 -9.95
N ILE A 83 -3.76 4.71 -10.52
CA ILE A 83 -4.07 4.73 -11.96
C ILE A 83 -4.71 6.05 -12.39
N ALA A 84 -5.71 6.53 -11.64
CA ALA A 84 -6.41 7.77 -11.95
C ALA A 84 -5.47 8.98 -11.80
N ILE A 85 -4.64 8.97 -10.75
CA ILE A 85 -3.62 9.98 -10.48
C ILE A 85 -2.58 10.04 -11.61
N ASP A 86 -2.01 8.91 -12.00
CA ASP A 86 -1.00 8.85 -13.06
C ASP A 86 -1.57 9.25 -14.42
N ALA A 87 -2.81 8.85 -14.72
CA ALA A 87 -3.52 9.28 -15.92
C ALA A 87 -3.72 10.79 -15.94
N TYR A 88 -4.12 11.39 -14.81
CA TYR A 88 -4.25 12.83 -14.65
C TYR A 88 -2.92 13.55 -14.86
N LEU A 89 -1.84 13.11 -14.20
CA LEU A 89 -0.52 13.71 -14.33
C LEU A 89 -0.02 13.64 -15.78
N THR A 90 -0.15 12.48 -16.42
CA THR A 90 0.24 12.28 -17.81
C THR A 90 -0.55 13.20 -18.76
N ALA A 91 -1.87 13.34 -18.56
CA ALA A 91 -2.71 14.23 -19.36
C ALA A 91 -2.31 15.71 -19.24
N HIS A 92 -1.64 16.10 -18.14
CA HIS A 92 -1.15 17.45 -17.89
C HIS A 92 0.35 17.61 -18.20
N GLY A 93 0.99 16.62 -18.83
CA GLY A 93 2.41 16.67 -19.19
C GLY A 93 3.35 16.59 -17.99
N LEU A 94 2.88 16.05 -16.87
CA LEU A 94 3.66 15.85 -15.65
C LEU A 94 4.11 14.39 -15.54
N THR A 95 5.22 14.19 -14.84
CA THR A 95 5.74 12.85 -14.54
C THR A 95 4.73 12.10 -13.66
N PRO A 96 4.33 10.87 -14.02
CA PRO A 96 3.43 10.06 -13.19
C PRO A 96 4.10 9.71 -11.86
N ILE A 97 3.32 9.54 -10.79
CA ILE A 97 3.83 9.21 -9.46
C ILE A 97 4.50 7.83 -9.46
N SER A 98 3.97 6.88 -10.24
CA SER A 98 4.59 5.56 -10.39
C SER A 98 6.00 5.59 -10.97
N ALA A 99 6.42 6.67 -11.65
CA ALA A 99 7.80 6.80 -12.12
C ALA A 99 8.82 7.00 -10.99
N PHE A 100 8.37 7.38 -9.79
CA PHE A 100 9.19 7.45 -8.58
C PHE A 100 9.12 6.17 -7.74
N ASN A 101 8.37 5.16 -8.20
CA ASN A 101 8.30 3.88 -7.54
C ASN A 101 9.60 3.09 -7.77
N SER A 102 10.05 2.42 -6.73
CA SER A 102 11.21 1.55 -6.77
C SER A 102 10.79 0.10 -6.51
N GLY A 103 11.65 -0.83 -6.93
CA GLY A 103 11.53 -2.25 -6.58
C GLY A 103 11.62 -2.51 -5.07
N ASP A 104 11.30 -3.73 -4.67
CA ASP A 104 11.34 -4.17 -3.27
C ASP A 104 12.78 -4.45 -2.83
N ASP A 105 13.38 -3.52 -2.08
CA ASP A 105 14.73 -3.66 -1.52
C ASP A 105 14.91 -4.92 -0.68
N PHE A 106 13.84 -5.42 -0.05
CA PHE A 106 13.89 -6.61 0.78
C PHE A 106 14.16 -7.87 -0.06
N ARG A 107 13.72 -7.89 -1.32
CA ARG A 107 13.99 -8.99 -2.25
C ARG A 107 15.34 -8.83 -2.96
N GLY A 108 16.15 -7.86 -2.56
CA GLY A 108 17.43 -7.55 -3.20
C GLY A 108 17.27 -6.84 -4.53
N GLU A 109 16.08 -6.30 -4.84
CA GLU A 109 15.90 -5.46 -6.02
C GLU A 109 16.67 -4.15 -5.83
N ALA A 110 17.28 -3.68 -6.91
CA ALA A 110 18.02 -2.43 -6.87
C ALA A 110 17.04 -1.27 -6.62
N LEU A 111 17.34 -0.46 -5.60
CA LEU A 111 16.60 0.75 -5.35
C LEU A 111 16.89 1.81 -6.41
N SER A 112 15.83 2.36 -7.00
CA SER A 112 15.89 3.51 -7.89
C SER A 112 15.74 4.77 -7.06
N TRP A 113 16.86 5.43 -6.75
CA TRP A 113 16.85 6.69 -6.00
C TRP A 113 16.58 7.88 -6.91
N HIS A 114 15.67 8.75 -6.50
CA HIS A 114 15.23 9.94 -7.23
C HIS A 114 15.57 11.21 -6.46
N ASP A 115 15.80 12.29 -7.21
CA ASP A 115 15.96 13.64 -6.64
C ASP A 115 14.58 14.17 -6.19
N PRO A 116 14.42 14.55 -4.90
CA PRO A 116 13.16 15.10 -4.41
C PRO A 116 12.75 16.41 -5.12
N GLN A 117 13.69 17.16 -5.72
CA GLN A 117 13.38 18.36 -6.50
C GLN A 117 12.53 18.05 -7.74
N CYS A 118 12.66 16.84 -8.31
CA CYS A 118 11.85 16.43 -9.47
C CYS A 118 10.43 16.05 -9.08
N ALA A 119 10.23 15.49 -7.89
CA ALA A 119 8.93 15.00 -7.44
C ALA A 119 8.10 16.03 -6.70
N LEU A 120 8.74 16.97 -5.99
CA LEU A 120 8.04 17.96 -5.18
C LEU A 120 7.01 18.78 -5.98
N PRO A 121 7.32 19.34 -7.17
CA PRO A 121 6.35 20.10 -7.96
C PRO A 121 5.16 19.23 -8.42
N VAL A 122 5.41 17.95 -8.72
CA VAL A 122 4.38 16.98 -9.13
C VAL A 122 3.39 16.74 -7.99
N VAL A 123 3.90 16.50 -6.78
CA VAL A 123 3.06 16.24 -5.60
C VAL A 123 2.29 17.49 -5.17
N GLU A 124 2.91 18.67 -5.24
CA GLU A 124 2.24 19.95 -4.94
C GLU A 124 1.10 20.24 -5.91
N GLN A 125 1.33 20.03 -7.21
CA GLN A 125 0.29 20.19 -8.23
C GLN A 125 -0.87 19.21 -7.98
N LEU A 126 -0.55 17.94 -7.69
CA LEU A 126 -1.57 16.94 -7.42
C LEU A 126 -2.38 17.25 -6.16
N ALA A 127 -1.73 17.73 -5.09
CA ALA A 127 -2.41 18.16 -3.87
C ALA A 127 -3.41 19.30 -4.15
N SER A 128 -3.07 20.23 -5.04
CA SER A 128 -3.98 21.31 -5.45
C SER A 128 -5.15 20.82 -6.33
N ALA A 129 -4.94 19.73 -7.07
CA ALA A 129 -5.88 19.19 -8.05
C ALA A 129 -6.85 18.14 -7.49
N VAL A 130 -6.61 17.61 -6.27
CA VAL A 130 -7.37 16.49 -5.70
C VAL A 130 -8.88 16.75 -5.55
N HIS A 131 -9.27 18.02 -5.40
CA HIS A 131 -10.68 18.44 -5.33
C HIS A 131 -11.22 18.99 -6.66
N SER A 132 -10.42 18.97 -7.73
CA SER A 132 -10.84 19.41 -9.05
C SER A 132 -11.78 18.38 -9.67
N LYS A 133 -12.67 18.83 -10.57
CA LYS A 133 -13.56 17.93 -11.32
C LYS A 133 -12.81 17.05 -12.33
N ASP A 134 -11.57 17.43 -12.65
CA ASP A 134 -10.74 16.76 -13.65
C ASP A 134 -10.01 15.53 -13.07
N LEU A 135 -9.95 15.41 -11.73
CA LEU A 135 -9.35 14.29 -11.02
C LEU A 135 -10.40 13.59 -10.16
N ALA A 136 -10.99 12.52 -10.69
CA ALA A 136 -11.90 11.67 -9.94
C ALA A 136 -11.10 10.68 -9.08
N VAL A 137 -11.00 10.96 -7.77
CA VAL A 137 -10.40 10.06 -6.77
C VAL A 137 -11.40 9.69 -5.70
N ASP A 138 -11.33 8.44 -5.26
CA ASP A 138 -12.05 7.97 -4.09
C ASP A 138 -11.36 8.48 -2.82
N ASP A 139 -12.13 8.96 -1.85
CA ASP A 139 -11.61 9.42 -0.55
C ASP A 139 -10.59 10.57 -0.70
N ALA A 140 -10.99 11.61 -1.44
CA ALA A 140 -10.17 12.79 -1.74
C ALA A 140 -9.56 13.45 -0.50
N VAL A 141 -10.26 13.43 0.65
CA VAL A 141 -9.76 14.00 1.92
C VAL A 141 -8.53 13.22 2.42
N THR A 142 -8.57 11.89 2.37
CA THR A 142 -7.42 11.07 2.79
C THR A 142 -6.28 11.19 1.79
N VAL A 143 -6.58 11.22 0.48
CA VAL A 143 -5.57 11.46 -0.56
C VAL A 143 -4.89 12.83 -0.37
N GLU A 144 -5.65 13.91 -0.15
CA GLU A 144 -5.11 15.23 0.14
C GLU A 144 -4.19 15.23 1.36
N SER A 145 -4.64 14.59 2.45
CA SER A 145 -3.86 14.49 3.68
C SER A 145 -2.54 13.77 3.42
N ASP A 146 -2.55 12.63 2.72
CA ASP A 146 -1.34 11.90 2.36
C ASP A 146 -0.42 12.73 1.45
N LEU A 147 -0.95 13.42 0.44
CA LEU A 147 -0.16 14.28 -0.44
C LEU A 147 0.48 15.47 0.30
N ARG A 148 -0.23 16.06 1.26
CA ARG A 148 0.31 17.15 2.09
C ARG A 148 1.48 16.65 2.94
N LEU A 149 1.33 15.50 3.59
CA LEU A 149 2.41 14.90 4.39
C LEU A 149 3.62 14.52 3.53
N LEU A 150 3.38 13.98 2.32
CA LEU A 150 4.44 13.69 1.36
C LEU A 150 5.15 14.97 0.89
N THR A 151 4.40 16.05 0.63
CA THR A 151 4.94 17.37 0.26
C THR A 151 5.88 17.91 1.33
N GLU A 152 5.45 17.89 2.60
CA GLU A 152 6.27 18.34 3.73
C GLU A 152 7.59 17.55 3.82
N LYS A 153 7.52 16.22 3.67
CA LYS A 153 8.71 15.36 3.70
C LYS A 153 9.63 15.55 2.51
N LEU A 154 9.09 15.73 1.30
CA LEU A 154 9.88 16.05 0.13
C LEU A 154 10.57 17.41 0.27
N ARG A 155 9.93 18.43 0.84
CA ARG A 155 10.58 19.73 1.12
C ARG A 155 11.75 19.58 2.07
N ALA A 156 11.60 18.80 3.14
CA ALA A 156 12.68 18.53 4.08
C ALA A 156 13.82 17.73 3.41
N ALA A 157 13.48 16.76 2.53
CA ALA A 157 14.46 16.02 1.75
C ALA A 157 15.22 16.91 0.75
N VAL A 158 14.55 17.87 0.08
CA VAL A 158 15.20 18.88 -0.77
C VAL A 158 16.20 19.70 0.04
N GLN A 159 15.82 20.17 1.23
CA GLN A 159 16.71 20.95 2.10
C GLN A 159 17.93 20.14 2.56
N GLY A 160 17.73 18.86 2.86
CA GLY A 160 18.81 17.93 3.25
C GLY A 160 19.56 17.31 2.07
N GLN A 161 19.19 17.61 0.83
CA GLN A 161 19.69 16.95 -0.39
C GLN A 161 19.61 15.41 -0.33
N VAL A 162 18.58 14.89 0.32
CA VAL A 162 18.37 13.45 0.54
C VAL A 162 17.55 12.87 -0.61
N ARG A 163 18.09 11.87 -1.29
CA ARG A 163 17.36 11.15 -2.33
C ARG A 163 16.24 10.29 -1.75
N PHE A 164 15.22 10.04 -2.55
CA PHE A 164 14.06 9.27 -2.11
C PHE A 164 13.56 8.32 -3.20
N CYS A 165 12.70 7.39 -2.82
CA CYS A 165 11.85 6.64 -3.73
C CYS A 165 10.52 6.33 -3.05
N LEU A 166 9.54 5.88 -3.82
CA LEU A 166 8.31 5.32 -3.29
C LEU A 166 8.43 3.80 -3.24
N LEU A 167 7.99 3.20 -2.14
CA LEU A 167 7.96 1.75 -1.96
C LEU A 167 6.53 1.28 -1.73
N LEU A 168 6.24 0.11 -2.27
CA LEU A 168 5.03 -0.64 -1.97
C LEU A 168 5.27 -1.49 -0.71
N GLN A 169 4.52 -1.25 0.36
CA GLN A 169 4.68 -1.93 1.63
C GLN A 169 3.41 -2.66 2.05
N ASP A 170 3.54 -3.90 2.54
CA ASP A 170 2.49 -4.64 3.24
C ASP A 170 2.43 -4.25 4.74
N TYR A 171 1.23 -4.11 5.30
CA TYR A 171 0.95 -4.03 6.75
C TYR A 171 1.52 -5.17 7.61
N GLY A 172 2.11 -6.21 7.00
CA GLY A 172 2.79 -7.32 7.68
C GLY A 172 3.81 -6.90 8.74
N GLY A 173 4.29 -5.65 8.69
CA GLY A 173 5.25 -5.08 9.63
C GLY A 173 6.63 -5.63 9.33
N THR A 174 7.58 -4.75 9.07
CA THR A 174 8.97 -5.15 8.89
C THR A 174 9.50 -5.68 10.20
N ASN A 175 10.00 -6.92 10.22
CA ASN A 175 10.69 -7.42 11.40
C ASN A 175 12.00 -6.63 11.59
N HIS A 176 12.56 -6.63 12.81
CA HIS A 176 13.74 -5.81 13.09
C HIS A 176 14.97 -6.19 12.23
N GLN A 177 15.11 -7.47 11.86
CA GLN A 177 16.19 -7.92 10.97
C GLN A 177 16.03 -7.37 9.56
N GLU A 178 14.79 -7.37 9.04
CA GLU A 178 14.47 -6.75 7.75
C GLU A 178 14.81 -5.26 7.78
N HIS A 179 14.50 -4.57 8.87
CA HIS A 179 14.84 -3.15 9.00
C HIS A 179 16.35 -2.89 9.00
N VAL A 180 17.15 -3.77 9.59
CA VAL A 180 18.62 -3.65 9.61
C VAL A 180 19.25 -3.93 8.24
N MET A 181 18.62 -4.76 7.41
CA MET A 181 19.13 -5.08 6.06
C MET A 181 18.83 -3.98 5.03
N ARG A 182 17.88 -3.10 5.32
CA ARG A 182 17.46 -2.00 4.45
C ARG A 182 18.50 -0.86 4.47
N LYS A 183 18.75 -0.24 3.30
CA LYS A 183 19.85 0.74 3.13
C LYS A 183 19.50 2.17 3.55
N GLY A 184 18.23 2.53 3.54
CA GLY A 184 17.65 3.81 3.94
C GLY A 184 16.57 3.66 5.03
N THR A 185 15.74 4.69 5.20
CA THR A 185 14.79 4.77 6.31
C THR A 185 13.38 5.23 5.90
N PHE A 186 12.39 4.65 6.59
CA PHE A 186 10.99 5.12 6.62
C PHE A 186 10.74 6.15 7.72
N PHE A 187 11.67 6.26 8.68
CA PHE A 187 11.51 6.99 9.93
C PHE A 187 12.54 8.09 10.11
N GLU A 188 12.11 9.12 10.82
CA GLU A 188 12.98 10.16 11.34
C GLU A 188 13.92 9.60 12.42
N VAL A 189 15.15 10.12 12.48
CA VAL A 189 15.97 10.01 13.69
C VAL A 189 15.41 10.99 14.71
N ARG A 190 14.64 10.50 15.70
CA ARG A 190 14.40 11.30 16.91
C ARG A 190 15.74 11.56 17.56
N HIS A 191 16.27 12.77 17.43
CA HIS A 191 17.32 13.24 18.31
C HIS A 191 16.78 13.12 19.74
N ARG A 192 17.34 12.18 20.52
CA ARG A 192 17.16 12.20 21.97
C ARG A 192 17.88 13.47 22.46
N ILE A 193 17.09 14.48 22.80
CA ILE A 193 17.55 15.60 23.62
C ILE A 193 17.56 15.12 25.06
#